data_AF-A0A163QM89-F1
#
_entry.id   AF-A0A163QM89-F1
#
_cell.length_a   1.000
_cell.length_b   1.000
_cell.length_c   1.000
_cell.angle_alpha   90.00
_cell.angle_beta   90.00
_cell.angle_gamma   90.00
#
_symmetry.space_group_name_H-M   'P 1'
#
loop_
_entity.id
_entity.type
_entity.pdbx_description
1 polymer ?
#
loop_
_entity_poly.entity_id
_entity_poly.type
_entity_poly.pdbx_seq_one_letter_code
_entity_poly.pdbx_strand_id
1 'polypeptide(L)'
;MPKPQKYRDVIKALKANGWVLLRDGKGSHELWGLPDESQKASIPRHGEVSAGIVGQTDQEARPGPAELAMKGASIMSSTTYQAQVRRDGRWWFVYVPELDTAGQARTLSEARDVAQEVIGLYLDIEPETVSVELEIELPEAARELWTVAAEREAEARAAVAAAAAMRREAIRKMTHDGISQADCARALGISQQRVSQLIHS
;
A
#
# COMPACT_ATOMS: atom_id res chain seq x y z
N MET A 1 11.91 16.44 -14.14
CA MET A 1 10.62 15.98 -13.56
C MET A 1 9.77 17.21 -13.28
N PRO A 2 8.45 17.14 -13.51
CA PRO A 2 7.53 18.22 -13.16
C PRO A 2 7.65 18.56 -11.66
N LYS A 3 7.34 19.79 -11.29
CA LYS A 3 7.17 20.20 -9.89
C LYS A 3 5.69 20.28 -9.58
N PRO A 4 5.26 20.17 -8.30
CA PRO A 4 3.88 20.49 -7.94
C PRO A 4 3.51 21.89 -8.44
N GLN A 5 2.30 22.03 -9.00
CA GLN A 5 1.79 23.28 -9.57
C GLN A 5 0.54 23.71 -8.83
N LYS A 6 0.25 25.02 -8.80
CA LYS A 6 -1.04 25.48 -8.26
C LYS A 6 -2.17 25.03 -9.18
N TYR A 7 -3.27 24.58 -8.59
CA TYR A 7 -4.47 24.16 -9.34
C TYR A 7 -4.87 25.15 -10.44
N ARG A 8 -4.92 26.46 -10.12
CA ARG A 8 -5.27 27.51 -11.09
C ARG A 8 -4.38 27.54 -12.33
N ASP A 9 -3.09 27.23 -12.17
CA ASP A 9 -2.10 27.30 -13.24
C ASP A 9 -2.21 26.04 -14.12
N VAL A 10 -2.51 24.88 -13.51
CA VAL A 10 -2.86 23.63 -14.21
C VAL A 10 -4.13 23.82 -15.04
N ILE A 11 -5.23 24.31 -14.45
CA ILE A 11 -6.48 24.53 -15.18
C ILE A 11 -6.31 25.54 -16.32
N LYS A 12 -5.50 26.59 -16.12
CA LYS A 12 -5.20 27.56 -17.18
C LYS A 12 -4.49 26.88 -18.36
N ALA A 13 -3.53 26.00 -18.09
CA ALA A 13 -2.83 25.23 -19.12
C ALA A 13 -3.77 24.25 -19.84
N LEU A 14 -4.59 23.49 -19.11
CA LEU A 14 -5.57 22.56 -19.68
C LEU A 14 -6.53 23.28 -20.65
N LYS A 15 -7.13 24.40 -20.22
CA LYS A 15 -8.02 25.21 -21.07
C LYS A 15 -7.31 25.76 -22.31
N ALA A 16 -6.05 26.17 -22.19
CA ALA A 16 -5.26 26.63 -23.34
C ALA A 16 -5.02 25.52 -24.38
N ASN A 17 -5.03 24.26 -23.96
CA ASN A 17 -4.92 23.08 -24.81
C ASN A 17 -6.29 22.53 -25.25
N GLY A 18 -7.37 23.29 -25.08
CA GLY A 18 -8.71 22.91 -25.55
C GLY A 18 -9.46 21.94 -24.62
N TRP A 19 -8.92 21.63 -23.44
CA TRP A 19 -9.61 20.80 -22.47
C TRP A 19 -10.78 21.56 -21.82
N VAL A 20 -11.85 20.82 -21.57
CA VAL A 20 -13.06 21.29 -20.90
C VAL A 20 -13.29 20.51 -19.62
N LEU A 21 -14.08 21.08 -18.70
CA LEU A 21 -14.59 20.35 -17.56
C LEU A 21 -15.68 19.40 -18.07
N LEU A 22 -15.43 18.10 -17.98
CA LEU A 22 -16.37 17.06 -18.40
C LEU A 22 -17.35 16.71 -17.27
N ARG A 23 -16.83 16.63 -16.04
CA ARG A 23 -17.64 16.29 -14.86
C ARG A 23 -17.10 16.96 -13.61
N ASP A 24 -18.00 17.55 -12.84
CA ASP A 24 -17.71 17.99 -11.47
C ASP A 24 -18.00 16.82 -10.52
N GLY A 25 -16.98 16.37 -9.79
CA GLY A 25 -17.15 15.33 -8.79
C GLY A 25 -17.80 15.89 -7.53
N LYS A 26 -18.58 15.05 -6.83
CA LYS A 26 -19.08 15.39 -5.48
C LYS A 26 -17.93 15.55 -4.46
N GLY A 27 -16.76 14.96 -4.76
CA GLY A 27 -15.60 14.94 -3.90
C GLY A 27 -14.57 16.04 -4.17
N SER A 28 -13.32 15.69 -3.94
CA SER A 28 -12.15 16.55 -4.08
C SER A 28 -11.58 16.62 -5.51
N HIS A 29 -12.10 15.85 -6.46
CA HIS A 29 -11.61 15.76 -7.84
C HIS A 29 -12.64 16.20 -8.90
N GLU A 30 -12.12 16.67 -10.02
CA GLU A 30 -12.87 17.05 -11.23
C GLU A 30 -12.35 16.28 -12.44
N LEU A 31 -13.23 15.87 -13.36
CA LEU A 31 -12.83 15.20 -14.59
C LEU A 31 -12.67 16.23 -15.70
N TRP A 32 -11.45 16.38 -16.20
CA TRP A 32 -11.12 17.26 -17.31
C TRP A 32 -10.72 16.43 -18.52
N GLY A 33 -10.99 16.92 -19.72
CA GLY A 33 -10.63 16.21 -20.93
C GLY A 33 -10.91 17.00 -22.20
N LEU A 34 -10.58 16.41 -23.35
CA LEU A 34 -10.99 16.95 -24.64
C LEU A 34 -12.51 16.84 -24.83
N PRO A 35 -13.15 17.72 -25.61
CA PRO A 35 -14.61 17.72 -25.79
C PRO A 35 -15.17 16.42 -26.39
N ASP A 36 -14.35 15.69 -27.15
CA ASP A 36 -14.70 14.38 -27.73
C ASP A 36 -14.42 13.21 -26.77
N GLU A 37 -13.98 13.50 -25.55
CA GLU A 37 -13.62 12.54 -24.50
C GLU A 37 -12.48 11.57 -24.89
N SER A 38 -11.75 11.84 -25.97
CA SER A 38 -10.62 11.01 -26.41
C SER A 38 -9.46 11.00 -25.40
N GLN A 39 -9.36 12.05 -24.58
CA GLN A 39 -8.41 12.16 -23.47
C GLN A 39 -9.14 12.73 -22.27
N LYS A 40 -8.93 12.10 -21.11
CA LYS A 40 -9.56 12.49 -19.84
C LYS A 40 -8.60 12.24 -18.68
N ALA A 41 -8.61 13.11 -17.68
CA ALA A 41 -7.85 12.94 -16.45
C ALA A 41 -8.62 13.52 -15.26
N SER A 42 -8.48 12.86 -14.11
CA SER A 42 -8.97 13.37 -12.83
C SER A 42 -7.99 14.40 -12.25
N ILE A 43 -8.49 15.58 -11.89
CA ILE A 43 -7.70 16.69 -11.36
C ILE A 43 -8.20 17.06 -9.96
N PRO A 44 -7.33 17.05 -8.92
CA PRO A 44 -7.70 17.48 -7.58
C PRO A 44 -8.03 18.99 -7.54
N ARG A 45 -9.18 19.36 -6.97
CA ARG A 45 -9.71 20.73 -6.95
C ARG A 45 -9.14 21.64 -5.85
N HIS A 46 -8.09 21.21 -5.15
CA HIS A 46 -7.57 21.93 -3.98
C HIS A 46 -6.05 22.21 -4.03
N GLY A 47 -5.69 23.46 -3.77
CA GLY A 47 -4.31 23.89 -3.48
C GLY A 47 -3.32 23.63 -4.60
N GLU A 48 -2.48 22.60 -4.42
CA GLU A 48 -1.41 22.20 -5.33
C GLU A 48 -1.70 20.83 -5.92
N VAL A 49 -1.53 20.70 -7.23
CA VAL A 49 -1.54 19.45 -7.97
C VAL A 49 -0.13 18.86 -7.95
N SER A 50 -0.01 17.58 -7.60
CA SER A 50 1.26 16.89 -7.44
C SER A 50 2.02 16.80 -8.76
N ALA A 51 3.35 16.60 -8.69
CA ALA A 51 4.18 16.50 -9.88
C ALA A 51 3.80 15.31 -10.77
N GLY A 52 3.37 14.20 -10.17
CA GLY A 52 2.88 13.03 -10.87
C GLY A 52 1.64 13.32 -11.72
N ILE A 53 0.65 14.03 -11.15
CA ILE A 53 -0.57 14.38 -11.88
C ILE A 53 -0.27 15.40 -12.99
N VAL A 54 0.56 16.41 -12.71
CA VAL A 54 1.00 17.39 -13.74
C VAL A 54 1.73 16.68 -14.89
N GLY A 55 2.61 15.73 -14.57
CA GLY A 55 3.33 14.95 -15.59
C GLY A 55 2.41 14.09 -16.46
N GLN A 56 1.33 13.56 -15.89
CA GLN A 56 0.33 12.77 -16.61
C GLN A 56 -0.48 13.62 -17.59
N THR A 57 -0.76 14.89 -17.25
CA THR A 57 -1.43 15.82 -18.16
C THR A 57 -0.52 16.40 -19.24
N ASP A 58 0.81 16.41 -19.00
CA ASP A 58 1.82 16.94 -19.93
C ASP A 58 2.35 15.88 -20.91
N GLN A 59 2.36 14.60 -20.52
CA GLN A 59 2.68 13.51 -21.45
C GLN A 59 1.51 13.30 -22.40
N GLU A 60 1.79 13.23 -23.71
CA GLU A 60 0.86 12.76 -24.73
C GLU A 60 0.11 11.55 -24.17
N ALA A 61 -1.19 11.75 -23.95
CA ALA A 61 -2.09 10.73 -23.45
C ALA A 61 -1.85 9.46 -24.25
N ARG A 62 -1.35 8.42 -23.57
CA ARG A 62 -1.52 7.07 -24.10
C ARG A 62 -3.03 6.90 -24.22
N PRO A 63 -3.54 6.36 -25.33
CA PRO A 63 -4.95 6.05 -25.39
C PRO A 63 -5.23 5.11 -24.21
N GLY A 64 -6.02 5.58 -23.24
CA GLY A 64 -6.63 4.70 -22.26
C GLY A 64 -7.34 3.58 -23.04
N PRO A 65 -7.48 2.36 -22.49
CA PRO A 65 -8.08 1.25 -23.21
C PRO A 65 -9.57 1.51 -23.48
N ALA A 66 -9.86 2.33 -24.49
CA ALA A 66 -11.20 2.66 -24.99
C ALA A 66 -11.91 1.44 -25.60
N GLU A 67 -11.19 0.33 -25.79
CA GLU A 67 -11.72 -0.87 -26.43
C GLU A 67 -12.30 -1.91 -25.43
N LEU A 68 -12.02 -1.79 -24.12
CA LEU A 68 -12.53 -2.76 -23.12
C LEU A 68 -13.78 -2.29 -22.35
N ALA A 69 -14.09 -0.98 -22.34
CA ALA A 69 -15.25 -0.45 -21.59
C ALA A 69 -16.57 -0.46 -22.39
N MET A 70 -16.53 -0.68 -23.70
CA MET A 70 -17.71 -0.67 -24.59
C MET A 70 -18.24 -2.08 -24.92
N LYS A 71 -18.31 -2.96 -23.92
CA LYS A 71 -19.22 -4.11 -23.96
C LYS A 71 -20.06 -4.17 -22.70
N GLY A 72 -21.10 -3.34 -22.72
CA GLY A 72 -22.33 -3.58 -21.98
C GLY A 72 -22.22 -3.34 -20.48
N ALA A 73 -22.92 -2.31 -20.03
CA ALA A 73 -23.56 -2.33 -18.73
C ALA A 73 -24.35 -3.65 -18.59
N SER A 74 -23.72 -4.66 -18.00
CA SER A 74 -24.34 -5.87 -17.53
C SER A 74 -23.81 -6.14 -16.13
N ILE A 75 -24.59 -5.66 -15.16
CA ILE A 75 -24.84 -6.26 -13.85
C ILE A 75 -23.61 -6.87 -13.14
N MET A 76 -23.14 -6.15 -12.12
CA MET A 76 -22.45 -6.64 -10.92
C MET A 76 -21.74 -7.99 -11.07
N SER A 77 -20.49 -7.94 -11.51
CA SER A 77 -19.49 -8.88 -11.00
C SER A 77 -18.29 -8.08 -10.52
N SER A 78 -17.99 -8.27 -9.23
CA SER A 78 -16.91 -7.72 -8.41
C SER A 78 -15.58 -7.48 -9.16
N THR A 79 -15.52 -6.44 -9.99
CA THR A 79 -14.27 -6.03 -10.63
C THR A 79 -13.53 -5.19 -9.61
N THR A 80 -12.48 -5.77 -9.04
CA THR A 80 -11.57 -5.05 -8.15
C THR A 80 -10.53 -4.37 -9.01
N TYR A 81 -10.45 -3.05 -8.92
CA TYR A 81 -9.44 -2.25 -9.62
C TYR A 81 -8.13 -2.26 -8.84
N GLN A 82 -7.01 -2.34 -9.55
CA GLN A 82 -5.69 -2.16 -8.93
C GLN A 82 -5.31 -0.68 -8.96
N ALA A 83 -4.84 -0.17 -7.83
CA ALA A 83 -4.29 1.17 -7.75
C ALA A 83 -2.84 1.13 -7.26
N GLN A 84 -1.94 1.64 -8.08
CA GLN A 84 -0.53 1.78 -7.78
C GLN A 84 -0.32 3.07 -6.97
N VAL A 85 0.29 2.93 -5.80
CA VAL A 85 0.47 4.03 -4.84
C VAL A 85 1.95 4.25 -4.59
N ARG A 86 2.47 5.39 -5.03
CA ARG A 86 3.88 5.76 -4.83
C ARG A 86 4.05 7.10 -4.18
N ARG A 87 5.18 7.32 -3.51
CA ARG A 87 5.48 8.61 -2.91
C ARG A 87 5.79 9.65 -4.00
N ASP A 88 5.15 10.81 -3.91
CA ASP A 88 5.37 11.94 -4.81
C ASP A 88 5.57 13.24 -4.02
N GLY A 89 6.82 13.49 -3.62
CA GLY A 89 7.18 14.58 -2.72
C GLY A 89 6.44 14.49 -1.38
N ARG A 90 5.53 15.44 -1.14
CA ARG A 90 4.68 15.49 0.07
C ARG A 90 3.38 14.70 -0.04
N TRP A 91 3.07 14.17 -1.22
CA TRP A 91 1.83 13.46 -1.55
C TRP A 91 2.08 11.97 -1.76
N TRP A 92 1.00 11.21 -1.76
CA TRP A 92 0.94 9.89 -2.38
C TRP A 92 0.25 10.05 -3.73
N PHE A 93 0.92 9.65 -4.80
CA PHE A 93 0.34 9.56 -6.13
C PHE A 93 -0.37 8.22 -6.25
N VAL A 94 -1.65 8.26 -6.61
CA VAL A 94 -2.53 7.09 -6.69
C VAL A 94 -2.94 6.93 -8.14
N TYR A 95 -2.43 5.91 -8.82
CA TYR A 95 -2.66 5.69 -10.25
C TYR A 95 -3.48 4.42 -10.47
N VAL A 96 -4.47 4.49 -11.34
CA VAL A 96 -5.33 3.37 -11.73
C VAL A 96 -5.03 3.05 -13.20
N PRO A 97 -4.17 2.04 -13.47
CA PRO A 97 -3.67 1.77 -14.82
C PRO A 97 -4.78 1.45 -15.83
N GLU A 98 -5.82 0.71 -15.41
CA GLU A 98 -6.89 0.25 -16.30
C GLU A 98 -7.71 1.40 -16.88
N LEU A 99 -7.77 2.54 -16.17
CA LEU A 99 -8.52 3.72 -16.59
C LEU A 99 -7.60 4.87 -17.03
N ASP A 100 -6.28 4.66 -16.96
CA ASP A 100 -5.25 5.68 -17.14
C ASP A 100 -5.57 6.99 -16.40
N THR A 101 -6.06 6.88 -15.17
CA THR A 101 -6.46 8.01 -14.32
C THR A 101 -5.72 7.97 -13.00
N ALA A 102 -5.58 9.12 -12.35
CA ALA A 102 -4.89 9.22 -11.08
C ALA A 102 -5.54 10.24 -10.15
N GLY A 103 -5.23 10.10 -8.87
CA GLY A 103 -5.50 11.09 -7.84
C GLY A 103 -4.28 11.31 -6.95
N GLN A 104 -4.45 12.16 -5.94
CA GLN A 104 -3.41 12.39 -4.95
C GLN A 104 -3.98 12.34 -3.52
N ALA A 105 -3.23 11.75 -2.60
CA ALA A 105 -3.59 11.63 -1.18
C ALA A 105 -2.52 12.25 -0.27
N ARG A 106 -2.89 12.70 0.94
CA ARG A 106 -1.92 13.16 1.96
C ARG A 106 -1.28 12.00 2.68
N THR A 107 -2.07 10.96 2.93
CA THR A 107 -1.71 9.80 3.74
C THR A 107 -2.02 8.51 2.98
N LEU A 108 -1.38 7.40 3.36
CA LEU A 108 -1.72 6.09 2.76
C LEU A 108 -3.13 5.63 3.11
N SER A 109 -3.65 6.02 4.29
CA SER A 109 -5.01 5.71 4.70
C SER A 109 -6.07 6.31 3.77
N GLU A 110 -5.78 7.47 3.18
CA GLU A 110 -6.67 8.14 2.21
C GLU A 110 -6.54 7.57 0.79
N ALA A 111 -5.48 6.79 0.49
CA ALA A 111 -5.19 6.39 -0.90
C ALA A 111 -6.30 5.53 -1.52
N ARG A 112 -6.97 4.70 -0.71
CA ARG A 112 -8.12 3.89 -1.15
C ARG A 112 -9.31 4.77 -1.51
N ASP A 113 -9.67 5.71 -0.64
CA ASP A 113 -10.81 6.60 -0.86
C ASP A 113 -10.58 7.47 -2.11
N VAL A 114 -9.35 7.97 -2.29
CA VAL A 114 -8.96 8.71 -3.49
C VAL A 114 -9.06 7.84 -4.74
N ALA A 115 -8.60 6.58 -4.70
CA ALA A 115 -8.74 5.66 -5.84
C ALA A 115 -10.22 5.42 -6.20
N GLN A 116 -11.07 5.15 -5.21
CA GLN A 116 -12.51 4.98 -5.42
C GLN A 116 -13.16 6.24 -5.99
N GLU A 117 -12.77 7.41 -5.48
CA GLU A 117 -13.28 8.70 -5.96
C GLU A 117 -12.94 8.94 -7.43
N VAL A 118 -11.67 8.74 -7.83
CA VAL A 118 -11.26 8.97 -9.23
C VAL A 118 -11.84 7.93 -10.18
N ILE A 119 -12.03 6.68 -9.75
CA ILE A 119 -12.68 5.62 -10.53
C ILE A 119 -14.17 5.92 -10.69
N GLY A 120 -14.87 6.23 -9.59
CA GLY A 120 -16.30 6.57 -9.63
C GLY A 120 -16.56 7.80 -10.49
N LEU A 121 -15.70 8.80 -10.36
CA LEU A 121 -15.75 10.00 -11.19
C LEU A 121 -15.49 9.70 -12.67
N TYR A 122 -14.59 8.78 -13.00
CA TYR A 122 -14.30 8.41 -14.40
C TYR A 122 -15.45 7.61 -15.02
N LEU A 123 -16.04 6.68 -14.26
CA LEU A 123 -17.06 5.73 -14.73
C LEU A 123 -18.51 6.19 -14.54
N ASP A 124 -18.72 7.33 -13.88
CA ASP A 124 -20.05 7.84 -13.50
C ASP A 124 -20.83 6.95 -12.55
N ILE A 125 -20.13 6.37 -11.58
CA ILE A 125 -20.72 5.49 -10.55
C ILE A 125 -20.37 5.99 -9.17
N GLU A 126 -21.15 5.55 -8.17
CA GLU A 126 -20.93 5.96 -6.79
C GLU A 126 -19.64 5.30 -6.25
N PRO A 127 -18.66 6.07 -5.71
CA PRO A 127 -17.35 5.57 -5.30
C PRO A 127 -17.38 4.36 -4.37
N GLU A 128 -18.34 4.30 -3.45
CA GLU A 128 -18.48 3.23 -2.47
C GLU A 128 -18.84 1.87 -3.10
N THR A 129 -19.29 1.86 -4.36
CA THR A 129 -19.54 0.63 -5.13
C THR A 129 -18.27 0.06 -5.78
N VAL A 130 -17.18 0.84 -5.80
CA VAL A 130 -15.90 0.47 -6.41
C VAL A 130 -15.07 -0.35 -5.43
N SER A 131 -14.69 -1.56 -5.83
CA SER A 131 -13.71 -2.37 -5.10
C SER A 131 -12.30 -2.02 -5.58
N VAL A 132 -11.38 -1.75 -4.64
CA VAL A 132 -9.99 -1.36 -4.94
C VAL A 132 -9.00 -2.22 -4.16
N GLU A 133 -7.93 -2.64 -4.79
CA GLU A 133 -6.73 -3.18 -4.15
C GLU A 133 -5.56 -2.22 -4.36
N LEU A 134 -4.76 -1.98 -3.32
CA LEU A 134 -3.65 -1.03 -3.37
C LEU A 134 -2.33 -1.77 -3.50
N GLU A 135 -1.57 -1.46 -4.54
CA GLU A 135 -0.18 -1.85 -4.67
C GLU A 135 0.71 -0.68 -4.24
N ILE A 136 1.31 -0.77 -3.04
CA ILE A 136 2.12 0.31 -2.49
C ILE A 136 3.58 0.12 -2.89
N GLU A 137 4.11 1.07 -3.66
CA GLU A 137 5.52 1.15 -4.00
C GLU A 137 6.32 1.67 -2.81
N LEU A 138 6.92 0.74 -2.09
CA LEU A 138 7.95 1.02 -1.08
C LEU A 138 9.34 1.05 -1.74
N PRO A 139 10.26 1.93 -1.30
CA PRO A 139 11.66 1.90 -1.72
C PRO A 139 12.27 0.51 -1.52
N GLU A 140 12.96 0.00 -2.54
CA GLU A 140 13.53 -1.36 -2.54
C GLU A 140 14.40 -1.63 -1.31
N ALA A 141 15.32 -0.71 -0.99
CA ALA A 141 16.19 -0.83 0.19
C ALA A 141 15.40 -0.95 1.51
N ALA A 142 14.25 -0.28 1.65
CA ALA A 142 13.42 -0.40 2.85
C ALA A 142 12.73 -1.78 2.90
N ARG A 143 12.30 -2.31 1.76
CA ARG A 143 11.69 -3.64 1.63
C ARG A 143 12.71 -4.73 1.97
N GLU A 144 13.92 -4.63 1.46
CA GLU A 144 15.02 -5.55 1.75
C GLU A 144 15.38 -5.57 3.25
N LEU A 145 15.56 -4.39 3.85
CA LEU A 145 15.85 -4.28 5.28
C LEU A 145 14.74 -4.89 6.13
N TRP A 146 13.47 -4.70 5.75
CA TRP A 146 12.34 -5.29 6.45
C TRP A 146 12.34 -6.82 6.36
N THR A 147 12.58 -7.37 5.17
CA THR A 147 12.68 -8.83 4.97
C THR A 147 13.81 -9.43 5.81
N VAL A 148 15.01 -8.84 5.75
CA VAL A 148 16.15 -9.30 6.55
C VAL A 148 15.85 -9.22 8.04
N ALA A 149 15.22 -8.15 8.52
CA ALA A 149 14.84 -8.02 9.92
C ALA A 149 13.88 -9.15 10.35
N ALA A 150 12.89 -9.48 9.53
CA ALA A 150 11.94 -10.57 9.79
C ALA A 150 12.63 -11.94 9.85
N GLU A 151 13.57 -12.21 8.94
CA GLU A 151 14.39 -13.43 8.96
C GLU A 151 15.21 -13.53 10.24
N ARG A 152 15.89 -12.45 10.65
CA ARG A 152 16.66 -12.41 11.90
C ARG A 152 15.80 -12.62 13.14
N GLU A 153 14.59 -12.07 13.16
CA GLU A 153 13.66 -12.30 14.26
C GLU A 153 13.23 -13.78 14.33
N ALA A 154 12.97 -14.40 13.18
CA ALA A 154 12.64 -15.82 13.10
C ALA A 154 13.82 -16.71 13.57
N GLU A 155 15.04 -16.41 13.13
CA GLU A 155 16.27 -17.09 13.58
C GLU A 155 16.45 -16.97 15.09
N ALA A 156 16.31 -15.76 15.65
CA ALA A 156 16.45 -15.51 17.08
C ALA A 156 15.41 -16.30 17.89
N ARG A 157 14.16 -16.32 17.43
CA ARG A 157 13.07 -17.09 18.05
C ARG A 157 13.37 -18.59 18.04
N ALA A 158 13.85 -19.11 16.92
CA ALA A 158 14.24 -20.52 16.79
C ALA A 158 15.41 -20.87 17.72
N ALA A 159 16.43 -20.01 17.80
CA ALA A 159 17.59 -20.22 18.67
C ALA A 159 17.20 -20.24 20.16
N VAL A 160 16.30 -19.34 20.59
CA VAL A 160 15.77 -19.32 21.97
C VAL A 160 14.99 -20.60 22.28
N ALA A 161 14.15 -21.06 21.34
CA ALA A 161 13.38 -22.29 21.49
C ALA A 161 14.29 -23.53 21.57
N ALA A 162 15.30 -23.63 20.70
CA ALA A 162 16.28 -24.70 20.71
C ALA A 162 17.07 -24.74 22.03
N ALA A 163 17.55 -23.57 22.50
CA ALA A 163 18.24 -23.47 23.78
C ALA A 163 17.36 -23.89 24.97
N ALA A 164 16.06 -23.56 24.94
CA ALA A 164 15.12 -24.01 25.96
C ALA A 164 14.93 -25.54 25.94
N ALA A 165 14.81 -26.15 24.75
CA ALA A 165 14.69 -27.59 24.60
C ALA A 165 15.94 -28.32 25.14
N MET A 166 17.14 -27.85 24.76
CA MET A 166 18.41 -28.40 25.24
C MET A 166 18.57 -28.30 26.75
N ARG A 167 18.19 -27.17 27.37
CA ARG A 167 18.20 -27.02 28.84
C ARG A 167 17.30 -28.04 29.54
N ARG A 168 16.09 -28.26 29.03
CA ARG A 168 15.17 -29.28 29.57
C ARG A 168 15.74 -30.69 29.42
N GLU A 169 16.35 -30.99 28.28
CA GLU A 169 16.97 -32.30 28.04
C GLU A 169 18.15 -32.55 28.98
N ALA A 170 19.01 -31.55 29.19
CA ALA A 170 20.14 -31.63 30.10
C ALA A 170 19.70 -31.92 31.55
N ILE A 171 18.71 -31.18 32.05
CA ILE A 171 18.16 -31.40 33.40
C ILE A 171 17.53 -32.80 33.50
N ARG A 172 16.75 -33.23 32.50
CA ARG A 172 16.16 -34.57 32.48
C ARG A 172 17.21 -35.67 32.55
N LYS A 173 18.30 -35.56 31.78
CA LYS A 173 19.43 -36.51 31.83
C LYS A 173 20.09 -36.54 33.22
N MET A 174 20.40 -35.38 33.79
CA MET A 174 20.99 -35.31 35.13
C MET A 174 20.10 -35.96 36.20
N THR A 175 18.79 -35.70 36.16
CA THR A 175 17.85 -36.31 37.12
C THR A 175 17.66 -37.81 36.91
N HIS A 176 17.70 -38.27 35.66
CA HIS A 176 17.66 -39.69 35.32
C HIS A 176 18.86 -40.44 35.91
N ASP A 177 20.04 -39.80 35.89
CA ASP A 177 21.29 -40.35 36.44
C ASP A 177 21.36 -40.23 37.97
N GLY A 178 20.26 -39.88 38.64
CA GLY A 178 20.13 -39.84 40.10
C GLY A 178 20.61 -38.53 40.75
N ILE A 179 20.99 -37.51 39.97
CA ILE A 179 21.41 -36.22 40.52
C ILE A 179 20.17 -35.47 41.04
N SER A 180 20.24 -35.02 42.30
CA SER A 180 19.14 -34.29 42.93
C SER A 180 18.87 -32.95 42.22
N GLN A 181 17.63 -32.45 42.28
CA GLN A 181 17.30 -31.13 41.70
C GLN A 181 18.11 -29.99 42.34
N ALA A 182 18.46 -30.11 43.63
CA ALA A 182 19.29 -29.14 44.35
C ALA A 182 20.73 -29.13 43.82
N ASP A 183 21.30 -30.30 43.53
CA ASP A 183 22.64 -30.40 42.95
C ASP A 183 22.66 -29.98 41.48
N CYS A 184 21.59 -30.26 40.71
CA CYS A 184 21.44 -29.73 39.36
C CYS A 184 21.43 -28.19 39.36
N ALA A 185 20.69 -27.57 40.28
CA ALA A 185 20.62 -26.12 40.44
C ALA A 185 22.00 -25.52 40.75
N ARG A 186 22.72 -26.10 41.73
CA ARG A 186 24.07 -25.65 42.11
C ARG A 186 25.08 -25.84 40.98
N ALA A 187 25.06 -26.98 40.28
CA ALA A 187 26.01 -27.29 39.21
C ALA A 187 25.79 -26.43 37.95
N LEU A 188 24.53 -26.16 37.60
CA LEU A 188 24.17 -25.38 36.40
C LEU A 188 24.05 -23.87 36.65
N GLY A 189 24.25 -23.41 37.89
CA GLY A 189 24.19 -22.00 38.26
C GLY A 189 22.79 -21.38 38.10
N ILE A 190 21.73 -22.17 38.31
CA ILE A 190 20.33 -21.72 38.23
C ILE A 190 19.59 -21.99 39.53
N SER A 191 18.44 -21.35 39.74
CA SER A 191 17.63 -21.61 40.95
C SER A 191 16.97 -22.99 40.90
N GLN A 192 16.72 -23.58 42.08
CA GLN A 192 15.98 -24.84 42.18
C GLN A 192 14.55 -24.72 41.62
N GLN A 193 13.92 -23.55 41.79
CA GLN A 193 12.62 -23.26 41.17
C GLN A 193 12.70 -23.32 39.63
N ARG A 194 13.79 -22.82 39.03
CA ARG A 194 14.00 -22.89 37.58
C ARG A 194 14.21 -24.33 37.10
N VAL A 195 14.92 -25.15 37.89
CA VAL A 195 15.05 -26.59 37.62
C VAL A 195 13.68 -27.26 37.63
N SER A 196 12.88 -27.03 38.67
CA SER A 196 11.51 -27.57 38.77
C SER A 196 10.62 -27.13 37.60
N GLN A 197 10.66 -25.85 37.22
CA GLN A 197 9.92 -25.36 36.04
C GLN A 197 10.32 -26.09 34.76
N LEU A 198 11.61 -26.30 34.51
CA LEU A 198 12.11 -26.95 33.29
C LEU A 198 11.83 -28.46 33.25
N ILE A 199 11.57 -29.09 34.40
CA ILE A 199 11.14 -30.49 34.48
C ILE A 199 9.65 -30.63 34.14
N HIS A 200 8.83 -29.66 34.54
CA HIS A 200 7.36 -29.72 34.43
C HIS A 200 6.78 -28.90 33.26
N SER A 201 7.61 -28.21 32.47
CA SER A 201 7.24 -27.46 31.26
C SER A 201 7.47 -28.26 29.99
#